data_AF-A0A4Q2T2L2-F1
#
_entry.id   AF-A0A4Q2T2L2-F1
#
_cell.length_a   1.000
_cell.length_b   1.000
_cell.length_c   1.000
_cell.angle_alpha   90.00
_cell.angle_beta   90.00
_cell.angle_gamma   90.00
#
_symmetry.space_group_name_H-M   'P 1'
#
loop_
_entity.id
_entity.type
_entity.pdbx_description
1 polymer ?
#
loop_
_entity_poly.entity_id
_entity_poly.type
_entity_poly.pdbx_seq_one_letter_code
_entity_poly.pdbx_strand_id
1 'polypeptide(L)'
;FGITAIFVTHDQDEAMAIADRVVVMSQGRVAQVGTPEALYRAPETPFVARFIGNAMPLGGTIAGDRLHLRGGVLTLCAAAEGKTA
;
A
#
# COMPACT_ATOMS: atom_id res chain seq x y z
N PHE A 1 -2.84 -24.37 -24.34
CA PHE A 1 -1.85 -24.79 -23.33
C PHE A 1 -2.11 -23.96 -22.08
N GLY A 2 -2.61 -24.57 -21.00
CA GLY A 2 -2.78 -23.91 -19.70
C GLY A 2 -1.52 -24.08 -18.88
N ILE A 3 -0.53 -23.23 -19.15
CA ILE A 3 0.74 -23.26 -18.42
C ILE A 3 0.62 -22.41 -17.16
N THR A 4 1.11 -22.93 -16.04
CA THR A 4 1.31 -22.13 -14.83
C THR A 4 2.71 -21.54 -14.89
N ALA A 5 2.81 -20.22 -14.82
CA ALA A 5 4.08 -19.49 -14.83
C ALA A 5 4.27 -18.72 -13.52
N ILE A 6 5.52 -18.63 -13.08
CA ILE A 6 5.95 -17.74 -12.01
C ILE A 6 6.99 -16.81 -12.62
N PHE A 7 6.76 -15.50 -12.48
CA PHE A 7 7.67 -14.46 -12.92
C PHE A 7 8.14 -13.67 -11.71
N VAL A 8 9.44 -13.40 -11.63
CA VAL A 8 10.05 -12.64 -10.53
C VAL A 8 10.73 -11.43 -11.14
N THR A 9 10.31 -10.25 -10.71
CA THR A 9 10.87 -8.97 -11.15
C THR A 9 11.02 -8.04 -9.96
N HIS A 10 11.85 -7.02 -10.14
CA HIS A 10 11.96 -5.89 -9.23
C HIS A 10 11.10 -4.70 -9.70
N ASP A 11 10.58 -4.77 -10.92
CA ASP A 11 9.72 -3.75 -11.51
C ASP A 11 8.25 -4.06 -11.19
N GLN A 12 7.63 -3.16 -10.43
CA GLN A 12 6.23 -3.28 -10.05
C GLN A 12 5.29 -3.09 -11.25
N ASP A 13 5.61 -2.24 -12.22
CA ASP A 13 4.73 -1.97 -13.36
C ASP A 13 4.62 -3.22 -14.25
N GLU A 14 5.72 -3.94 -14.43
CA GLU A 14 5.73 -5.24 -15.10
C GLU A 14 4.84 -6.25 -14.38
N ALA A 15 5.03 -6.42 -13.06
CA ALA A 15 4.27 -7.38 -12.26
C ALA A 15 2.76 -7.09 -12.28
N MET A 16 2.39 -5.80 -12.21
CA MET A 16 1.00 -5.36 -12.17
C MET A 16 0.31 -5.47 -13.53
N ALA A 17 1.06 -5.42 -14.63
CA ALA A 17 0.52 -5.50 -15.99
C ALA A 17 0.22 -6.93 -16.46
N ILE A 18 0.98 -7.93 -16.00
CA ILE A 18 0.92 -9.29 -16.58
C ILE A 18 0.39 -10.36 -15.63
N ALA A 19 0.42 -10.13 -14.31
CA ALA A 19 0.13 -11.17 -13.34
C ALA A 19 -1.35 -11.15 -12.90
N ASP A 20 -1.96 -12.33 -12.87
CA ASP A 20 -3.27 -12.50 -12.23
C ASP A 20 -3.20 -12.26 -10.72
N ARG A 21 -2.05 -12.61 -10.12
CA ARG A 21 -1.75 -12.44 -8.70
C ARG A 21 -0.29 -12.06 -8.52
N VAL A 22 -0.05 -11.14 -7.60
CA VAL A 22 1.29 -10.66 -7.25
C VAL A 22 1.56 -10.99 -5.78
N VAL A 23 2.76 -11.50 -5.51
CA VAL A 23 3.29 -11.74 -4.17
C VAL A 23 4.31 -10.65 -3.89
N VAL A 24 4.00 -9.75 -2.96
CA VAL A 24 4.94 -8.74 -2.49
C VAL A 24 5.75 -9.32 -1.34
N MET A 25 7.07 -9.19 -1.41
CA MET A 25 7.99 -9.73 -0.40
C MET A 25 8.86 -8.62 0.19
N SER A 26 9.21 -8.77 1.47
CA SER A 26 10.16 -7.91 2.18
C SER A 26 10.95 -8.73 3.18
N GLN A 27 12.27 -8.54 3.22
CA GLN A 27 13.18 -9.24 4.15
C GLN A 27 13.00 -10.77 4.17
N GLY A 28 12.79 -11.37 2.98
CA GLY A 28 12.59 -12.82 2.85
C GLY A 28 11.22 -13.32 3.34
N ARG A 29 10.28 -12.43 3.66
CA ARG A 29 8.91 -12.76 4.08
C ARG A 29 7.88 -12.21 3.11
N VAL A 30 6.76 -12.90 2.94
CA VAL A 30 5.61 -12.37 2.19
C VAL A 30 4.99 -11.22 2.98
N ALA A 31 4.92 -10.05 2.36
CA ALA A 31 4.29 -8.87 2.91
C ALA A 31 2.80 -8.84 2.61
N GLN A 32 2.40 -9.20 1.38
CA GLN A 32 1.00 -9.30 0.97
C GLN A 32 0.89 -10.12 -0.33
N VAL A 33 -0.25 -10.79 -0.55
CA VAL A 33 -0.58 -11.46 -1.81
C VAL A 33 -1.95 -11.00 -2.27
N GLY A 34 -2.09 -10.62 -3.52
CA GLY A 34 -3.38 -10.16 -4.04
C GLY A 34 -3.38 -10.02 -5.55
N THR A 35 -4.51 -9.60 -6.10
CA THR A 35 -4.55 -9.08 -7.48
C THR A 35 -3.83 -7.74 -7.54
N PRO A 36 -3.35 -7.31 -8.73
CA PRO A 36 -2.80 -5.98 -8.91
C PRO A 36 -3.69 -4.87 -8.34
N GLU A 37 -4.99 -4.91 -8.66
CA GLU A 37 -5.95 -3.91 -8.15
C GLU A 37 -6.04 -3.90 -6.62
N ALA A 38 -6.06 -5.06 -5.97
CA ALA A 38 -6.15 -5.15 -4.52
C ALA A 38 -4.90 -4.59 -3.83
N LEU A 39 -3.71 -4.89 -4.36
CA LEU A 39 -2.45 -4.38 -3.81
C LEU A 39 -2.32 -2.86 -3.96
N TYR A 40 -2.88 -2.29 -5.02
CA TYR A 40 -2.90 -0.85 -5.23
C TYR A 40 -3.94 -0.13 -4.36
N ARG A 41 -5.19 -0.64 -4.32
CA ARG A 41 -6.30 0.05 -3.64
C ARG A 41 -6.40 -0.23 -2.15
N ALA A 42 -6.00 -1.42 -1.71
CA ALA A 42 -6.12 -1.87 -0.32
C ALA A 42 -4.80 -2.51 0.17
N PRO A 43 -3.71 -1.74 0.23
CA PRO A 43 -2.45 -2.24 0.80
C PRO A 43 -2.62 -2.50 2.31
N GLU A 44 -2.20 -3.67 2.77
CA GLU A 44 -2.30 -4.08 4.19
C GLU A 44 -1.27 -3.39 5.08
N THR A 45 -0.18 -2.89 4.49
CA THR A 45 0.90 -2.23 5.23
C THR A 45 1.36 -0.96 4.54
N PRO A 46 1.89 0.02 5.29
CA PRO A 46 2.55 1.19 4.70
C PRO A 46 3.68 0.83 3.75
N PHE A 47 4.37 -0.29 4.00
CA PHE A 47 5.39 -0.81 3.09
C PHE A 47 4.79 -1.16 1.72
N VAL A 48 3.72 -1.95 1.68
CA VAL A 48 3.08 -2.33 0.41
C VAL A 48 2.49 -1.11 -0.30
N ALA A 49 1.87 -0.19 0.45
CA ALA A 49 1.33 1.05 -0.10
C ALA A 49 2.43 1.89 -0.79
N ARG A 50 3.59 2.01 -0.14
CA ARG A 50 4.74 2.75 -0.66
C ARG A 50 5.42 2.03 -1.82
N PHE A 51 5.51 0.70 -1.73
CA PHE A 51 6.12 -0.12 -2.76
C PHE A 51 5.26 -0.08 -4.03
N ILE A 52 4.04 -0.61 -4.00
CA ILE A 52 3.20 -0.73 -5.20
C ILE A 52 2.68 0.61 -5.71
N GLY A 53 2.22 1.49 -4.81
CA GLY A 53 1.48 2.69 -5.19
C GLY A 53 2.34 3.94 -5.34
N ASN A 54 3.66 3.86 -5.10
CA ASN A 54 4.51 5.03 -4.88
C ASN A 54 3.88 6.02 -3.89
N ALA A 55 3.17 5.49 -2.88
CA ALA A 55 2.38 6.32 -1.98
C ALA A 55 3.27 7.30 -1.21
N MET A 56 2.90 8.57 -1.23
CA MET A 56 3.58 9.62 -0.48
C MET A 56 2.98 9.72 0.92
N PRO A 57 3.73 9.37 1.99
CA PRO A 57 3.21 9.49 3.34
C PRO A 57 3.01 10.97 3.69
N LEU A 58 1.86 11.28 4.30
CA LEU A 58 1.56 12.61 4.81
C LEU A 58 1.82 12.64 6.32
N GLY A 59 2.76 13.47 6.74
CA GLY A 59 3.09 13.69 8.14
C GLY A 59 2.01 14.53 8.84
N GLY A 60 1.54 14.07 9.99
CA GLY A 60 0.46 14.73 10.72
C GLY A 60 0.20 14.14 12.10
N THR A 61 -0.66 14.81 12.85
CA THR A 61 -1.10 14.38 14.20
C THR A 61 -2.60 14.29 14.25
N ILE A 62 -3.12 13.23 14.86
CA ILE A 62 -4.55 13.03 15.07
C ILE A 62 -4.90 13.43 16.50
N ALA A 63 -5.91 14.28 16.65
CA ALA A 63 -6.49 14.68 17.93
C ALA A 63 -8.01 14.59 17.86
N GLY A 64 -8.59 13.56 18.46
CA GLY A 64 -10.02 13.29 18.38
C GLY A 64 -10.45 12.97 16.94
N ASP A 65 -11.38 13.75 16.39
CA ASP A 65 -11.87 13.62 15.02
C ASP A 65 -11.10 14.51 14.02
N ARG A 66 -9.94 15.05 14.40
CA ARG A 66 -9.16 15.97 13.55
C ARG A 66 -7.78 15.45 13.22
N LEU A 67 -7.46 15.42 11.92
CA LEU A 67 -6.12 15.20 11.40
C LEU A 67 -5.47 16.55 11.07
N HIS A 68 -4.39 16.87 11.78
CA HIS A 68 -3.59 18.06 11.56
C HIS A 68 -2.43 17.75 10.61
N LEU A 69 -2.46 18.32 9.41
CA LEU A 69 -1.40 18.27 8.42
C LEU A 69 -0.73 19.64 8.30
N ARG A 70 0.48 19.67 7.72
CA ARG A 70 1.16 20.94 7.41
C ARG A 70 0.33 21.87 6.52
N GLY A 71 -0.54 21.31 5.67
CA GLY A 71 -1.40 22.07 4.75
C GLY A 71 -2.78 22.45 5.29
N GLY A 72 -3.14 22.07 6.52
CA GLY A 72 -4.45 22.34 7.10
C GLY A 72 -4.97 21.21 7.99
N VAL A 73 -6.23 21.31 8.40
CA VAL A 73 -6.91 20.34 9.27
C VAL A 73 -8.03 19.66 8.51
N LEU A 74 -8.08 18.32 8.57
CA LEU A 74 -9.14 17.50 8.01
C LEU A 74 -9.97 16.87 9.13
N THR A 75 -11.29 16.85 8.97
CA THR A 75 -12.19 16.10 9.86
C THR A 75 -12.23 14.63 9.42
N LEU A 76 -11.94 13.72 10.34
CA LEU A 76 -11.98 12.28 10.13
C LEU A 76 -13.40 11.76 10.31
N CYS A 77 -13.73 10.67 9.61
CA CYS A 77 -15.03 10.01 9.74
C CYS A 77 -15.22 9.32 11.11
N ALA A 78 -14.13 9.10 11.85
CA ALA A 78 -14.14 8.52 13.19
C ALA A 78 -13.00 9.12 14.03
N ALA A 79 -13.22 9.21 15.34
CA ALA A 79 -12.20 9.67 16.27
C ALA A 79 -11.07 8.64 16.38
N ALA A 80 -9.82 9.13 16.39
CA ALA A 80 -8.63 8.32 16.56
C ALA A 80 -7.55 9.14 17.28
N GLU A 81 -6.50 8.46 17.75
CA GLU A 81 -5.34 9.10 18.35
C GLU A 81 -4.07 8.54 17.70
N GLY A 82 -3.10 9.41 17.41
CA GLY A 82 -1.83 8.97 16.86
C GLY A 82 -1.13 10.00 15.98
N LYS A 83 -0.08 9.54 15.29
CA LYS A 83 0.63 10.28 14.26
C LYS A 83 0.49 9.57 12.93
N THR A 84 0.44 10.34 11.84
CA THR A 84 0.59 9.83 10.49
C THR A 84 2.05 10.00 10.06
N ALA A 85 2.60 8.96 9.43
CA ALA A 85 4.03 8.69 9.16
C ALA A 85 4.81 8.05 10.32
#